data_AF-A0A7M7FZE7-F1
#
_entry.id   AF-A0A7M7FZE7-F1
#
_cell.length_a   1.000
_cell.length_b   1.000
_cell.length_c   1.000
_cell.angle_alpha   90.00
_cell.angle_beta   90.00
_cell.angle_gamma   90.00
#
_symmetry.space_group_name_H-M   'P 1'
#
loop_
_entity.id
_entity.type
_entity.pdbx_description
1 polymer ?
#
loop_
_entity_poly.entity_id
_entity_poly.type
_entity_poly.pdbx_seq_one_letter_code
_entity_poly.pdbx_strand_id
1 'polypeptide(L)'
;MLFTILFLPLVVAAPTRESYILDIENGTLRNVLFHSTPLEELDLSGLGIRHLEKNALDNVSTLKWLSLANNSLESLPEFMFSNLSNLEYLSLAENNLKNLEYLFVRLEKLRVLNISCNPVLHLRRGHLFGLTKSTTILIEGNNLWSISTGTFTNSFLKDDEELKNLEKMKAEFTMIQTTESTESDIELASERNALNADMPTSKNKILKGQKLKLCMPNNIVLSIEPLENNSVANGCLEIPVNKEKRSVSLQGLGIKGFHEKWYQLQYLPIISLDLSNNEITEITKELLNDLPEDLIYVNLRGNRIRCIWSQVIENRHLKILNLSNNFLEKIEDGALAKTNLTSLTFFENQLESLSFVSSLPSTLQVLVLAKNRFSSIPGGIFVNLPNLIYLNLVNNQIERLQNGVFNGLDSLQILIITKNRLVEIERDAFNGLKQLTTLNFYQNSLTELQKGTFSGLENLKDLNLSSNKLQKITADMFADLPQNLGYLHIDFNEINSLEKGSFVNVPRFTLSLTGNKISTIPSGTFDLPTLRDLYLNNNTLTMIDGDSYEGLPQLKHLLLIENQINEIQKGSCKNLASLSILNISRNPIQKLQNGALYGLSLARGNSIYIYENQLKEIQGALFEDI
;
A
#
# COMPACT_ATOMS: atom_id res chain seq x y z
N MET A 1 47.14 44.55 -35.70
CA MET A 1 48.16 44.00 -36.63
C MET A 1 48.00 42.50 -36.61
N LEU A 2 47.64 41.90 -37.76
CA LEU A 2 47.54 40.46 -37.95
C LEU A 2 48.88 39.78 -37.63
N PHE A 3 48.85 38.60 -37.03
CA PHE A 3 49.49 37.41 -37.61
C PHE A 3 48.86 36.14 -37.03
N THR A 4 48.30 35.35 -37.92
CA THR A 4 47.82 33.98 -37.73
C THR A 4 48.87 32.97 -38.19
N ILE A 5 48.64 31.71 -37.80
CA ILE A 5 49.13 30.44 -38.39
C ILE A 5 50.49 29.96 -37.78
N LEU A 6 50.67 28.74 -37.24
CA LEU A 6 50.24 27.40 -37.69
C LEU A 6 50.02 26.43 -36.50
N PHE A 7 48.98 25.59 -36.62
CA PHE A 7 48.78 24.34 -35.88
C PHE A 7 49.91 23.35 -36.20
N LEU A 8 50.45 22.69 -35.18
CA LEU A 8 51.08 21.37 -35.31
C LEU A 8 50.25 20.40 -34.45
N PRO A 9 49.84 19.24 -34.97
CA PRO A 9 49.18 18.24 -34.14
C PRO A 9 50.22 17.72 -33.16
N LEU A 10 49.92 17.80 -31.87
CA LEU A 10 50.70 17.11 -30.85
C LEU A 10 50.39 15.61 -31.02
N VAL A 11 51.12 14.93 -31.90
CA VAL A 11 51.19 13.47 -31.91
C VAL A 11 51.88 13.08 -30.61
N VAL A 12 51.08 12.73 -29.60
CA VAL A 12 51.58 12.08 -28.39
C VAL A 12 52.15 10.74 -28.85
N ALA A 13 53.44 10.54 -28.63
CA ALA A 13 54.13 9.30 -28.97
C ALA A 13 53.40 8.11 -28.34
N ALA A 14 53.08 7.11 -29.17
CA ALA A 14 52.53 5.83 -28.77
C ALA A 14 53.33 5.23 -27.61
N PRO A 15 52.70 4.70 -26.55
CA PRO A 15 53.39 3.84 -25.60
C PRO A 15 53.88 2.60 -26.36
N THR A 16 55.17 2.54 -26.65
CA THR A 16 55.80 1.36 -27.24
C THR A 16 56.19 0.38 -26.14
N ARG A 17 55.55 -0.79 -26.11
CA ARG A 17 56.11 -1.95 -25.42
C ARG A 17 56.89 -2.77 -26.44
N GLU A 18 57.92 -3.49 -26.02
CA GLU A 18 58.82 -4.24 -26.94
C GLU A 18 58.04 -5.16 -27.91
N SER A 19 56.83 -5.60 -27.53
CA SER A 19 56.02 -6.56 -28.29
C SER A 19 54.90 -5.95 -29.16
N TYR A 20 54.48 -4.69 -28.96
CA TYR A 20 53.35 -4.10 -29.68
C TYR A 20 53.36 -2.56 -29.73
N ILE A 21 52.65 -2.00 -30.72
CA ILE A 21 52.40 -0.57 -30.91
C ILE A 21 50.92 -0.29 -30.65
N LEU A 22 50.66 0.79 -29.89
CA LEU A 22 49.31 1.31 -29.65
C LEU A 22 49.11 2.62 -30.42
N ASP A 23 48.11 2.68 -31.29
CA ASP A 23 47.67 3.92 -31.92
C ASP A 23 46.58 4.56 -31.05
N ILE A 24 46.97 5.53 -30.22
CA ILE A 24 46.07 6.27 -29.33
C ILE A 24 46.11 7.75 -29.71
N GLU A 25 45.00 8.27 -30.23
CA GLU A 25 44.85 9.69 -30.56
C GLU A 25 43.72 10.32 -29.72
N ASN A 26 44.03 11.38 -28.98
CA ASN A 26 43.06 12.11 -28.15
C ASN A 26 42.25 11.22 -27.18
N GLY A 27 42.88 10.15 -26.66
CA GLY A 27 42.23 9.18 -25.78
C GLY A 27 41.40 8.12 -26.50
N THR A 28 41.43 8.07 -27.83
CA THR A 28 40.78 7.02 -28.63
C THR A 28 41.81 5.99 -29.08
N LEU A 29 41.61 4.72 -28.71
CA LEU A 29 42.40 3.61 -29.24
C LEU A 29 41.90 3.28 -30.65
N ARG A 30 42.74 3.53 -31.66
CA ARG A 30 42.42 3.28 -33.07
C ARG A 30 42.87 1.93 -33.56
N ASN A 31 44.01 1.45 -33.08
CA ASN A 31 44.59 0.18 -33.53
C ASN A 31 45.63 -0.37 -32.53
N VAL A 32 45.78 -1.69 -32.54
CA VAL A 32 46.85 -2.42 -31.85
C VAL A 32 47.60 -3.24 -32.88
N LEU A 33 48.92 -3.03 -33.00
CA LEU A 33 49.78 -3.71 -33.98
C LEU A 33 50.87 -4.51 -33.26
N PHE A 34 50.97 -5.81 -33.53
CA PHE A 34 52.04 -6.66 -33.03
C PHE A 34 53.29 -6.57 -33.91
N HIS A 35 54.48 -6.52 -33.30
CA HIS A 35 55.73 -6.32 -34.04
C HIS A 35 56.18 -7.54 -34.87
N SER A 36 55.96 -8.77 -34.40
CA SER A 36 56.45 -9.98 -35.09
C SER A 36 55.81 -11.29 -34.64
N THR A 37 55.56 -11.47 -33.33
CA THR A 37 54.86 -12.65 -32.79
C THR A 37 53.50 -12.25 -32.23
N PRO A 38 52.40 -12.92 -32.63
CA PRO A 38 51.10 -12.71 -32.02
C PRO A 38 51.14 -13.01 -30.52
N LEU A 39 50.56 -12.14 -29.71
CA LEU A 39 50.49 -12.31 -28.26
C LEU A 39 49.22 -13.08 -27.86
N GLU A 40 49.30 -13.78 -26.74
CA GLU A 40 48.13 -14.37 -26.07
C GLU A 40 47.58 -13.47 -24.95
N GLU A 41 48.38 -12.53 -24.46
CA GLU A 41 48.00 -11.62 -23.36
C GLU A 41 48.25 -10.17 -23.75
N LEU A 42 47.27 -9.31 -23.48
CA LEU A 42 47.37 -7.87 -23.73
C LEU A 42 46.77 -7.07 -22.57
N ASP A 43 47.61 -6.25 -21.93
CA ASP A 43 47.22 -5.34 -20.86
C ASP A 43 47.21 -3.89 -21.34
N LEU A 44 46.02 -3.32 -21.43
CA LEU A 44 45.73 -1.93 -21.79
C LEU A 44 45.15 -1.14 -20.60
N SER A 45 45.38 -1.62 -19.37
CA SER A 45 44.87 -0.94 -18.18
C SER A 45 45.61 0.35 -17.84
N GLY A 46 44.91 1.33 -17.25
CA GLY A 46 45.54 2.56 -16.75
C GLY A 46 46.05 3.52 -17.83
N LEU A 47 45.65 3.35 -19.10
CA LEU A 47 46.17 4.13 -20.23
C LEU A 47 45.38 5.42 -20.51
N GLY A 48 44.31 5.68 -19.75
CA GLY A 48 43.46 6.86 -19.95
C GLY A 48 42.61 6.81 -21.21
N ILE A 49 42.31 5.59 -21.71
CA ILE A 49 41.49 5.37 -22.91
C ILE A 49 40.05 5.77 -22.62
N ARG A 50 39.45 6.57 -23.51
CA ARG A 50 38.06 7.06 -23.44
C ARG A 50 37.16 6.38 -24.47
N HIS A 51 37.70 6.04 -25.63
CA HIS A 51 36.97 5.43 -26.74
C HIS A 51 37.81 4.36 -27.44
N LEU A 52 37.14 3.37 -28.04
CA LEU A 52 37.74 2.42 -28.98
C LEU A 52 37.10 2.63 -30.35
N GLU A 53 37.90 2.71 -31.40
CA GLU A 53 37.38 2.59 -32.77
C GLU A 53 36.89 1.15 -33.00
N LYS A 54 35.87 1.00 -33.84
CA LYS A 54 35.20 -0.30 -34.09
C LYS A 54 36.15 -1.44 -34.46
N ASN A 55 37.24 -1.11 -35.16
CA ASN A 55 38.20 -2.08 -35.69
C ASN A 55 39.51 -2.11 -34.90
N ALA A 56 39.57 -1.44 -33.74
CA ALA A 56 40.81 -1.26 -32.99
C ALA A 56 41.46 -2.56 -32.51
N LEU A 57 40.69 -3.65 -32.41
CA LEU A 57 41.14 -4.96 -31.96
C LEU A 57 41.13 -6.02 -33.08
N ASP A 58 41.00 -5.64 -34.35
CA ASP A 58 40.93 -6.61 -35.46
C ASP A 58 42.23 -7.42 -35.65
N ASN A 59 43.37 -6.83 -35.27
CA ASN A 59 44.69 -7.43 -35.43
C ASN A 59 45.13 -8.30 -34.24
N VAL A 60 44.28 -8.49 -33.21
CA VAL A 60 44.64 -9.18 -31.96
C VAL A 60 43.80 -10.45 -31.68
N SER A 61 43.36 -11.14 -32.73
CA SER A 61 42.50 -12.34 -32.64
C SER A 61 43.10 -13.56 -31.92
N THR A 62 44.42 -13.56 -31.67
CA THR A 62 45.13 -14.63 -30.95
C THR A 62 45.01 -14.55 -29.43
N LEU A 63 44.47 -13.46 -28.89
CA LEU A 63 44.42 -13.23 -27.45
C LEU A 63 43.55 -14.25 -26.71
N LYS A 64 44.08 -14.71 -25.57
CA LYS A 64 43.37 -15.44 -24.51
C LYS A 64 43.09 -14.56 -23.29
N TRP A 65 43.88 -13.50 -23.08
CA TRP A 65 43.74 -12.58 -21.96
C TRP A 65 43.78 -11.12 -22.43
N LEU A 66 42.77 -10.34 -22.07
CA LEU A 66 42.68 -8.92 -22.39
C LEU A 66 42.22 -8.12 -21.16
N SER A 67 42.94 -7.05 -20.83
CA SER A 67 42.51 -6.07 -19.83
C SER A 67 42.42 -4.67 -20.41
N LEU A 68 41.25 -4.04 -20.27
CA LEU A 68 40.97 -2.64 -20.53
C LEU A 68 40.61 -1.90 -19.22
N ALA A 69 41.01 -2.46 -18.08
CA ALA A 69 40.61 -1.97 -16.76
C ALA A 69 41.18 -0.58 -16.42
N ASN A 70 40.59 0.12 -15.45
CA ASN A 70 41.08 1.41 -14.95
C ASN A 70 41.34 2.42 -16.10
N ASN A 71 40.29 2.65 -16.89
CA ASN A 71 40.28 3.61 -17.99
C ASN A 71 39.05 4.53 -17.83
N SER A 72 38.68 5.29 -18.86
CA SER A 72 37.53 6.20 -18.85
C SER A 72 36.52 5.85 -19.93
N LEU A 73 36.34 4.55 -20.21
CA LEU A 73 35.42 4.07 -21.23
C LEU A 73 33.98 4.31 -20.80
N GLU A 74 33.22 5.10 -21.57
CA GLU A 74 31.78 5.32 -21.32
C GLU A 74 30.89 4.34 -22.11
N SER A 75 31.38 3.93 -23.28
CA SER A 75 30.72 2.98 -24.18
C SER A 75 31.76 2.24 -25.02
N LEU A 76 31.35 1.10 -25.57
CA LEU A 76 32.14 0.30 -26.48
C LEU A 76 31.33 0.05 -27.77
N PRO A 77 31.98 -0.01 -28.94
CA PRO A 77 31.32 -0.41 -30.18
C PRO A 77 30.65 -1.79 -30.05
N GLU A 78 29.47 -1.96 -30.64
CA GLU A 78 28.84 -3.29 -30.74
C GLU A 78 29.78 -4.26 -31.44
N PHE A 79 29.80 -5.53 -30.99
CA PHE A 79 30.63 -6.60 -31.54
C PHE A 79 32.16 -6.37 -31.45
N MET A 80 32.63 -5.39 -30.67
CA MET A 80 34.05 -5.05 -30.50
C MET A 80 34.96 -6.27 -30.22
N PHE A 81 34.46 -7.28 -29.51
CA PHE A 81 35.22 -8.47 -29.14
C PHE A 81 34.91 -9.70 -30.00
N SER A 82 34.03 -9.59 -31.00
CA SER A 82 33.51 -10.74 -31.76
C SER A 82 34.55 -11.54 -32.56
N ASN A 83 35.69 -10.92 -32.87
CA ASN A 83 36.83 -11.57 -33.54
C ASN A 83 37.77 -12.30 -32.55
N LEU A 84 37.60 -12.12 -31.24
CA LEU A 84 38.46 -12.67 -30.18
C LEU A 84 37.94 -14.03 -29.66
N SER A 85 37.68 -14.98 -30.57
CA SER A 85 37.06 -16.28 -30.21
C SER A 85 37.89 -17.18 -29.28
N ASN A 86 39.18 -16.86 -29.08
CA ASN A 86 40.07 -17.58 -28.16
C ASN A 86 40.12 -16.98 -26.75
N LEU A 87 39.42 -15.87 -26.51
CA LEU A 87 39.51 -15.14 -25.27
C LEU A 87 38.94 -15.95 -24.09
N GLU A 88 39.76 -16.12 -23.05
CA GLU A 88 39.42 -16.82 -21.80
C GLU A 88 39.22 -15.84 -20.63
N TYR A 89 39.87 -14.68 -20.67
CA TYR A 89 39.78 -13.62 -19.68
C TYR A 89 39.59 -12.25 -20.33
N LEU A 90 38.59 -11.50 -19.87
CA LEU A 90 38.33 -10.13 -20.27
C LEU A 90 38.07 -9.26 -19.04
N SER A 91 38.84 -8.18 -18.86
CA SER A 91 38.57 -7.17 -17.84
C SER A 91 38.19 -5.82 -18.44
N LEU A 92 37.02 -5.32 -18.06
CA LEU A 92 36.49 -3.97 -18.31
C LEU A 92 36.29 -3.20 -16.99
N ALA A 93 36.90 -3.67 -15.90
CA ALA A 93 36.69 -3.14 -14.56
C ALA A 93 37.14 -1.67 -14.44
N GLU A 94 36.60 -0.93 -13.48
CA GLU A 94 37.01 0.45 -13.17
C GLU A 94 36.93 1.36 -14.42
N ASN A 95 35.75 1.42 -15.03
CA ASN A 95 35.44 2.28 -16.17
C ASN A 95 34.10 3.01 -15.91
N ASN A 96 33.57 3.71 -16.92
CA ASN A 96 32.31 4.44 -16.85
C ASN A 96 31.21 3.78 -17.71
N LEU A 97 31.28 2.46 -17.92
CA LEU A 97 30.37 1.73 -18.80
C LEU A 97 28.96 1.67 -18.22
N LYS A 98 27.97 2.12 -18.99
CA LYS A 98 26.55 2.07 -18.62
C LYS A 98 25.76 1.01 -19.38
N ASN A 99 26.26 0.58 -20.54
CA ASN A 99 25.62 -0.37 -21.43
C ASN A 99 26.63 -1.43 -21.89
N LEU A 100 26.16 -2.67 -22.06
CA LEU A 100 26.92 -3.85 -22.44
C LEU A 100 26.34 -4.55 -23.68
N GLU A 101 25.47 -3.86 -24.42
CA GLU A 101 24.78 -4.41 -25.59
C GLU A 101 25.75 -4.98 -26.64
N TYR A 102 25.54 -6.25 -27.00
CA TYR A 102 26.25 -6.94 -28.10
C TYR A 102 27.77 -7.02 -27.99
N LEU A 103 28.34 -6.89 -26.79
CA LEU A 103 29.80 -6.92 -26.62
C LEU A 103 30.38 -8.34 -26.66
N PHE A 104 29.67 -9.33 -26.10
CA PHE A 104 30.25 -10.65 -25.79
C PHE A 104 29.87 -11.76 -26.79
N VAL A 105 29.39 -11.37 -27.97
CA VAL A 105 29.00 -12.33 -29.01
C VAL A 105 30.23 -13.09 -29.51
N ARG A 106 30.12 -14.41 -29.68
CA ARG A 106 31.21 -15.34 -30.10
C ARG A 106 32.34 -15.57 -29.08
N LEU A 107 32.17 -15.18 -27.81
CA LEU A 107 33.15 -15.42 -26.75
C LEU A 107 32.92 -16.73 -25.99
N GLU A 108 32.74 -17.86 -26.71
CA GLU A 108 32.34 -19.15 -26.12
C GLU A 108 33.36 -19.74 -25.14
N LYS A 109 34.65 -19.40 -25.30
CA LYS A 109 35.75 -19.85 -24.43
C LYS A 109 35.97 -18.97 -23.19
N LEU A 110 35.23 -17.87 -23.05
CA LEU A 110 35.42 -16.92 -21.96
C LEU A 110 35.08 -17.56 -20.62
N ARG A 111 36.06 -17.57 -19.70
CA ARG A 111 35.93 -18.13 -18.35
C ARG A 111 35.70 -17.04 -17.32
N VAL A 112 36.34 -15.88 -17.49
CA VAL A 112 36.22 -14.76 -16.57
C VAL A 112 35.93 -13.48 -17.35
N LEU A 113 34.82 -12.84 -16.99
CA LEU A 113 34.47 -11.49 -17.42
C LEU A 113 34.46 -10.60 -16.18
N ASN A 114 35.30 -9.58 -16.12
CA ASN A 114 35.32 -8.62 -15.03
C ASN A 114 34.73 -7.28 -15.49
N ILE A 115 33.53 -6.94 -15.02
CA ILE A 115 32.86 -5.65 -15.26
C ILE A 115 32.70 -4.84 -13.95
N SER A 116 33.46 -5.18 -12.91
CA SER A 116 33.41 -4.55 -11.60
C SER A 116 33.67 -3.04 -11.66
N CYS A 117 33.16 -2.28 -10.68
CA CYS A 117 33.37 -0.84 -10.55
C CYS A 117 32.99 -0.06 -11.82
N ASN A 118 31.82 -0.36 -12.39
CA ASN A 118 31.20 0.42 -13.45
C ASN A 118 29.82 0.93 -12.99
N PRO A 119 29.27 2.00 -13.59
CA PRO A 119 27.93 2.50 -13.26
C PRO A 119 26.81 1.70 -13.96
N VAL A 120 26.93 0.37 -14.07
CA VAL A 120 25.89 -0.46 -14.69
C VAL A 120 24.69 -0.53 -13.75
N LEU A 121 23.55 -0.01 -14.22
CA LEU A 121 22.29 -0.03 -13.48
C LEU A 121 21.45 -1.27 -13.79
N HIS A 122 21.47 -1.75 -15.04
CA HIS A 122 20.58 -2.82 -15.49
C HIS A 122 21.30 -3.79 -16.42
N LEU A 123 21.18 -5.08 -16.13
CA LEU A 123 21.50 -6.14 -17.08
C LEU A 123 20.26 -6.43 -17.93
N ARG A 124 20.12 -5.73 -19.06
CA ARG A 124 18.96 -5.86 -19.96
C ARG A 124 19.09 -7.09 -20.85
N ARG A 125 18.01 -7.36 -21.59
CA ARG A 125 17.97 -8.45 -22.59
C ARG A 125 19.15 -8.31 -23.56
N GLY A 126 19.92 -9.38 -23.74
CA GLY A 126 21.06 -9.43 -24.66
C GLY A 126 22.38 -8.83 -24.17
N HIS A 127 22.44 -8.17 -23.01
CA HIS A 127 23.68 -7.59 -22.48
C HIS A 127 24.78 -8.64 -22.26
N LEU A 128 24.42 -9.88 -21.92
CA LEU A 128 25.34 -10.96 -21.63
C LEU A 128 25.26 -12.09 -22.67
N PHE A 129 24.64 -11.81 -23.83
CA PHE A 129 24.51 -12.78 -24.91
C PHE A 129 25.88 -13.18 -25.48
N GLY A 130 26.08 -14.50 -25.64
CA GLY A 130 27.33 -15.10 -26.12
C GLY A 130 28.22 -15.68 -25.02
N LEU A 131 27.92 -15.40 -23.74
CA LEU A 131 28.55 -16.05 -22.59
C LEU A 131 27.97 -17.44 -22.35
N THR A 132 28.75 -18.32 -21.72
CA THR A 132 28.39 -19.73 -21.49
C THR A 132 28.35 -20.06 -20.01
N LYS A 133 27.87 -21.26 -19.65
CA LYS A 133 27.82 -21.72 -18.25
C LYS A 133 29.18 -21.80 -17.55
N SER A 134 30.29 -21.83 -18.30
CA SER A 134 31.65 -21.79 -17.73
C SER A 134 32.15 -20.38 -17.40
N THR A 135 31.40 -19.33 -17.78
CA THR A 135 31.79 -17.95 -17.52
C THR A 135 31.37 -17.52 -16.11
N THR A 136 32.35 -17.04 -15.33
CA THR A 136 32.15 -16.28 -14.09
C THR A 136 32.24 -14.78 -14.42
N ILE A 137 31.23 -14.03 -14.00
CA ILE A 137 31.08 -12.60 -14.26
C ILE A 137 31.24 -11.85 -12.94
N LEU A 138 32.32 -11.08 -12.81
CA LEU A 138 32.60 -10.25 -11.64
C LEU A 138 31.93 -8.89 -11.82
N ILE A 139 31.10 -8.52 -10.85
CA ILE A 139 30.21 -7.34 -10.91
C ILE A 139 30.31 -6.43 -9.69
N GLU A 140 31.25 -6.71 -8.77
CA GLU A 140 31.40 -5.96 -7.52
C GLU A 140 31.57 -4.45 -7.79
N GLY A 141 30.99 -3.60 -6.95
CA GLY A 141 31.09 -2.15 -7.10
C GLY A 141 30.24 -1.53 -8.21
N ASN A 142 29.36 -2.30 -8.86
CA ASN A 142 28.29 -1.73 -9.70
C ASN A 142 27.06 -1.32 -8.86
N ASN A 143 26.22 -0.43 -9.41
CA ASN A 143 24.93 -0.06 -8.81
C ASN A 143 23.78 -0.82 -9.51
N LEU A 144 23.84 -2.15 -9.50
CA LEU A 144 22.88 -2.98 -10.22
C LEU A 144 21.50 -2.94 -9.55
N TRP A 145 20.51 -2.45 -10.28
CA TRP A 145 19.12 -2.40 -9.87
C TRP A 145 18.31 -3.61 -10.32
N SER A 146 18.57 -4.10 -11.53
CA SER A 146 17.82 -5.24 -12.07
C SER A 146 18.56 -6.09 -13.10
N ILE A 147 18.10 -7.33 -13.21
CA ILE A 147 18.49 -8.31 -14.23
C ILE A 147 17.24 -8.72 -14.99
N SER A 148 17.24 -8.53 -16.31
CA SER A 148 16.19 -9.09 -17.18
C SER A 148 16.38 -10.61 -17.29
N THR A 149 15.29 -11.37 -17.26
CA THR A 149 15.36 -12.82 -17.50
C THR A 149 15.96 -13.15 -18.87
N GLY A 150 15.84 -12.23 -19.84
CA GLY A 150 16.43 -12.35 -21.15
C GLY A 150 17.90 -11.92 -21.28
N THR A 151 18.63 -11.67 -20.19
CA THR A 151 19.98 -11.04 -20.31
C THR A 151 20.99 -11.84 -21.14
N PHE A 152 20.89 -13.16 -21.13
CA PHE A 152 21.69 -14.08 -21.95
C PHE A 152 21.03 -14.47 -23.28
N THR A 153 19.85 -13.94 -23.59
CA THR A 153 19.12 -14.28 -24.82
C THR A 153 19.49 -13.36 -25.97
N ASN A 154 19.39 -13.87 -27.19
CA ASN A 154 19.56 -13.06 -28.39
C ASN A 154 18.46 -11.97 -28.47
N SER A 155 18.87 -10.70 -28.63
CA SER A 155 17.99 -9.53 -28.74
C SER A 155 17.90 -8.92 -30.16
N PHE A 156 18.50 -9.53 -31.19
CA PHE A 156 18.46 -9.01 -32.58
C PHE A 156 17.07 -8.96 -33.22
N LEU A 157 16.08 -9.65 -32.66
CA LEU A 157 14.70 -9.63 -33.13
C LEU A 157 13.95 -8.49 -32.44
N LYS A 158 13.80 -7.30 -33.04
CA LYS A 158 12.92 -6.24 -32.51
C LYS A 158 11.49 -6.50 -32.99
N ASP A 159 10.59 -6.96 -32.12
CA ASP A 159 9.14 -6.89 -32.38
C ASP A 159 8.60 -5.54 -31.90
N ASP A 160 8.11 -4.75 -32.86
CA ASP A 160 7.65 -3.36 -32.74
C ASP A 160 6.37 -3.15 -31.90
N GLU A 161 5.84 -4.20 -31.28
CA GLU A 161 4.58 -4.17 -30.53
C GLU A 161 4.76 -3.74 -29.05
N GLU A 162 5.97 -3.84 -28.51
CA GLU A 162 6.26 -3.61 -27.08
C GLU A 162 6.63 -2.18 -26.70
N LEU A 163 7.08 -1.34 -27.64
CA LEU A 163 7.32 0.08 -27.35
C LEU A 163 6.01 0.79 -26.95
N LYS A 164 4.87 0.27 -27.44
CA LYS A 164 3.53 0.67 -26.99
C LYS A 164 3.19 0.19 -25.57
N ASN A 165 3.78 -0.91 -25.09
CA ASN A 165 3.54 -1.43 -23.74
C ASN A 165 4.47 -0.79 -22.69
N LEU A 166 5.68 -0.35 -23.06
CA LEU A 166 6.58 0.35 -22.14
C LEU A 166 6.10 1.77 -21.77
N GLU A 167 5.42 2.47 -22.69
CA GLU A 167 4.74 3.74 -22.35
C GLU A 167 3.45 3.50 -21.54
N LYS A 168 2.81 2.34 -21.70
CA LYS A 168 1.64 1.94 -20.92
C LYS A 168 1.99 1.58 -19.46
N MET A 169 3.14 0.94 -19.22
CA MET A 169 3.64 0.64 -17.86
C MET A 169 4.24 1.87 -17.14
N LYS A 170 4.69 2.89 -17.87
CA LYS A 170 5.04 4.19 -17.26
C LYS A 170 3.81 4.97 -16.77
N ALA A 171 2.63 4.69 -17.31
CA ALA A 171 1.35 5.25 -16.87
C ALA A 171 0.70 4.45 -15.71
N GLU A 172 1.20 3.26 -15.37
CA GLU A 172 0.62 2.40 -14.32
C GLU A 172 1.52 2.20 -13.09
N PHE A 173 2.69 2.87 -13.01
CA PHE A 173 3.59 2.79 -11.84
C PHE A 173 3.74 4.11 -11.07
N THR A 174 2.65 4.87 -11.00
CA THR A 174 2.54 6.03 -10.08
C THR A 174 1.19 6.01 -9.36
N MET A 175 0.82 4.91 -8.70
CA MET A 175 -0.26 4.88 -7.67
C MET A 175 -0.18 3.63 -6.80
N ILE A 176 0.91 3.46 -6.02
CA ILE A 176 0.87 2.66 -4.79
C ILE A 176 1.76 3.36 -3.76
N GLN A 177 1.27 4.47 -3.23
CA GLN A 177 1.72 5.10 -2.00
C GLN A 177 0.60 6.05 -1.57
N THR A 178 -0.38 5.51 -0.85
CA THR A 178 -1.24 6.20 0.15
C THR A 178 -2.43 5.29 0.49
N THR A 179 -2.21 4.34 1.41
CA THR A 179 -3.31 3.74 2.19
C THR A 179 -3.02 3.90 3.67
N GLU A 180 -2.78 5.15 4.07
CA GLU A 180 -3.26 5.63 5.36
C GLU A 180 -4.47 6.51 5.04
N SER A 181 -5.63 5.88 4.83
CA SER A 181 -6.89 6.62 4.92
C SER A 181 -6.98 7.13 6.34
N THR A 182 -6.88 8.45 6.48
CA THR A 182 -6.91 9.11 7.76
C THR A 182 -8.24 8.82 8.45
N GLU A 183 -8.24 8.67 9.77
CA GLU A 183 -9.44 8.44 10.57
C GLU A 183 -10.56 9.47 10.30
N SER A 184 -10.23 10.63 9.74
CA SER A 184 -11.20 11.67 9.33
C SER A 184 -11.97 11.38 8.04
N ASP A 185 -11.43 10.57 7.12
CA ASP A 185 -12.08 10.28 5.82
C ASP A 185 -13.29 9.33 6.00
N ILE A 186 -13.22 8.44 6.99
CA ILE A 186 -14.32 7.53 7.36
C ILE A 186 -15.47 8.29 8.05
N GLU A 187 -15.13 9.28 8.87
CA GLU A 187 -16.09 10.14 9.58
C GLU A 187 -16.93 10.95 8.58
N LEU A 188 -16.29 11.61 7.61
CA LEU A 188 -16.94 12.40 6.56
C LEU A 188 -17.75 11.55 5.56
N ALA A 189 -17.32 10.31 5.29
CA ALA A 189 -18.06 9.39 4.42
C ALA A 189 -19.36 8.89 5.08
N SER A 190 -19.34 8.64 6.39
CA SER A 190 -20.52 8.21 7.15
C SER A 190 -21.58 9.32 7.26
N GLU A 191 -21.17 10.57 7.45
CA GLU A 191 -22.06 11.74 7.45
C GLU A 191 -22.70 11.98 6.08
N ARG A 192 -21.93 11.86 4.99
CA ARG A 192 -22.42 12.06 3.61
C ARG A 192 -23.40 10.98 3.16
N ASN A 193 -23.17 9.72 3.52
CA ASN A 193 -24.03 8.62 3.09
C ASN A 193 -25.39 8.61 3.82
N ALA A 194 -25.44 9.04 5.09
CA ALA A 194 -26.69 9.12 5.86
C ALA A 194 -27.63 10.25 5.39
N LEU A 195 -27.08 11.35 4.84
CA LEU A 195 -27.87 12.51 4.39
C LEU A 195 -28.54 12.34 3.02
N ASN A 196 -28.16 11.33 2.23
CA ASN A 196 -28.58 11.20 0.84
C ASN A 196 -29.82 10.31 0.61
N ALA A 197 -30.31 9.57 1.61
CA ALA A 197 -31.28 8.49 1.40
C ALA A 197 -32.77 8.91 1.49
N ASP A 198 -33.13 10.04 2.11
CA ASP A 198 -34.55 10.42 2.28
C ASP A 198 -34.70 11.93 2.64
N MET A 199 -34.50 12.82 1.66
CA MET A 199 -34.73 14.26 1.90
C MET A 199 -36.24 14.60 1.86
N PRO A 200 -36.80 15.27 2.88
CA PRO A 200 -38.20 15.69 2.87
C PRO A 200 -38.49 16.62 1.69
N THR A 201 -39.45 16.29 0.84
CA THR A 201 -39.86 17.17 -0.27
C THR A 201 -40.80 18.26 0.22
N SER A 202 -40.44 19.54 0.08
CA SER A 202 -41.30 20.66 0.50
C SER A 202 -41.83 21.48 -0.67
N LYS A 203 -43.07 21.99 -0.55
CA LYS A 203 -43.69 22.92 -1.50
C LYS A 203 -43.17 24.36 -1.34
N ASN A 204 -42.64 24.70 -0.17
CA ASN A 204 -42.10 26.04 0.12
C ASN A 204 -40.67 26.18 -0.40
N LYS A 205 -40.27 27.41 -0.77
CA LYS A 205 -38.94 27.69 -1.34
C LYS A 205 -38.15 28.65 -0.45
N ILE A 206 -36.87 28.34 -0.24
CA ILE A 206 -35.91 29.28 0.35
C ILE A 206 -35.51 30.30 -0.72
N LEU A 207 -35.74 31.59 -0.45
CA LEU A 207 -35.38 32.68 -1.35
C LEU A 207 -33.85 32.87 -1.41
N LYS A 208 -33.34 33.36 -2.54
CA LYS A 208 -31.90 33.65 -2.68
C LYS A 208 -31.54 34.80 -1.74
N GLY A 209 -30.55 34.58 -0.88
CA GLY A 209 -30.13 35.57 0.12
C GLY A 209 -31.08 35.69 1.33
N GLN A 210 -31.95 34.69 1.55
CA GLN A 210 -32.78 34.62 2.76
C GLN A 210 -31.89 34.71 4.01
N LYS A 211 -32.22 35.65 4.88
CA LYS A 211 -31.57 35.90 6.16
C LYS A 211 -32.56 35.68 7.29
N LEU A 212 -32.02 35.34 8.45
CA LEU A 212 -32.73 35.12 9.69
C LEU A 212 -32.25 36.11 10.74
N LYS A 213 -33.12 36.45 11.67
CA LYS A 213 -32.81 37.21 12.87
C LYS A 213 -32.65 36.21 14.02
N LEU A 214 -31.49 36.22 14.67
CA LEU A 214 -31.18 35.41 15.85
C LEU A 214 -31.01 36.32 17.06
N CYS A 215 -31.88 36.20 18.05
CA CYS A 215 -31.77 36.94 19.30
C CYS A 215 -31.26 36.02 20.41
N MET A 216 -30.12 36.36 21.01
CA MET A 216 -29.45 35.49 22.00
C MET A 216 -28.83 36.24 23.19
N PRO A 217 -29.63 36.92 24.03
CA PRO A 217 -29.09 37.62 25.20
C PRO A 217 -28.34 36.66 26.13
N ASN A 218 -27.18 37.07 26.63
CA ASN A 218 -26.30 36.26 27.48
C ASN A 218 -25.95 34.88 26.88
N ASN A 219 -25.90 34.79 25.55
CA ASN A 219 -25.68 33.57 24.78
C ASN A 219 -26.74 32.48 24.95
N ILE A 220 -27.96 32.84 25.38
CA ILE A 220 -29.12 31.94 25.42
C ILE A 220 -30.02 32.32 24.25
N VAL A 221 -30.29 31.39 23.34
CA VAL A 221 -31.12 31.66 22.15
C VAL A 221 -32.56 31.86 22.59
N LEU A 222 -33.05 33.09 22.42
CA LEU A 222 -34.43 33.47 22.68
C LEU A 222 -35.32 33.16 21.48
N SER A 223 -34.87 33.53 20.27
CA SER A 223 -35.60 33.25 19.04
C SER A 223 -34.68 33.22 17.81
N ILE A 224 -35.07 32.39 16.84
CA ILE A 224 -34.63 32.47 15.45
C ILE A 224 -35.86 32.59 14.55
N GLU A 225 -35.95 33.70 13.82
CA GLU A 225 -37.12 34.06 13.01
C GLU A 225 -36.70 34.62 11.65
N PRO A 226 -37.57 34.60 10.62
CA PRO A 226 -37.29 35.26 9.35
C PRO A 226 -37.02 36.75 9.56
N LEU A 227 -35.99 37.30 8.90
CA LEU A 227 -35.69 38.73 9.01
C LEU A 227 -36.68 39.56 8.19
N GLU A 228 -37.49 40.38 8.85
CA GLU A 228 -38.39 41.36 8.21
C GLU A 228 -37.70 42.75 8.12
N ASN A 229 -37.83 43.42 6.97
CA ASN A 229 -37.41 44.82 6.75
C ASN A 229 -35.91 45.15 6.92
N ASN A 230 -34.99 44.17 6.80
CA ASN A 230 -33.53 44.36 6.81
C ASN A 230 -32.93 45.13 8.02
N SER A 231 -33.68 45.26 9.11
CA SER A 231 -33.20 45.91 10.33
C SER A 231 -33.18 44.90 11.47
N VAL A 232 -32.04 44.78 12.12
CA VAL A 232 -31.84 43.87 13.25
C VAL A 232 -31.98 44.69 14.53
N ALA A 233 -32.88 44.28 15.42
CA ALA A 233 -33.03 44.91 16.73
C ALA A 233 -31.71 44.85 17.53
N ASN A 234 -31.46 45.85 18.38
CA ASN A 234 -30.27 45.89 19.23
C ASN A 234 -30.12 44.59 20.02
N GLY A 235 -28.97 43.90 19.88
CA GLY A 235 -28.65 42.66 20.58
C GLY A 235 -29.01 41.36 19.85
N CYS A 236 -29.46 41.43 18.59
CA CYS A 236 -29.67 40.26 17.72
C CYS A 236 -28.64 40.20 16.58
N LEU A 237 -28.45 39.02 15.99
CA LEU A 237 -27.53 38.74 14.90
C LEU A 237 -28.30 38.41 13.62
N GLU A 238 -27.67 38.66 12.48
CA GLU A 238 -28.16 38.25 11.17
C GLU A 238 -27.49 36.92 10.76
N ILE A 239 -28.29 35.91 10.44
CA ILE A 239 -27.80 34.58 10.08
C ILE A 239 -28.24 34.22 8.65
N PRO A 240 -27.31 33.85 7.75
CA PRO A 240 -27.67 33.43 6.40
C PRO A 240 -28.27 32.02 6.39
N VAL A 241 -29.23 31.79 5.50
CA VAL A 241 -29.74 30.44 5.20
C VAL A 241 -29.00 29.86 3.99
N ASN A 242 -28.46 28.65 4.12
CA ASN A 242 -27.92 27.93 2.97
C ASN A 242 -29.08 27.31 2.17
N LYS A 243 -29.36 27.91 1.00
CA LYS A 243 -30.44 27.45 0.12
C LYS A 243 -30.21 26.06 -0.46
N GLU A 244 -28.98 25.74 -0.87
CA GLU A 244 -28.67 24.48 -1.56
C GLU A 244 -28.73 23.29 -0.60
N LYS A 245 -28.17 23.46 0.60
CA LYS A 245 -28.18 22.44 1.66
C LYS A 245 -29.44 22.48 2.52
N ARG A 246 -30.33 23.46 2.31
CA ARG A 246 -31.51 23.74 3.15
C ARG A 246 -31.14 23.77 4.63
N SER A 247 -30.04 24.44 4.97
CA SER A 247 -29.43 24.39 6.30
C SER A 247 -29.25 25.77 6.92
N VAL A 248 -29.25 25.81 8.24
CA VAL A 248 -28.91 26.99 9.05
C VAL A 248 -27.72 26.64 9.92
N SER A 249 -26.70 27.49 9.95
CA SER A 249 -25.54 27.31 10.84
C SER A 249 -25.49 28.42 11.88
N LEU A 250 -25.44 27.99 13.13
CA LEU A 250 -25.22 28.77 14.34
C LEU A 250 -23.87 28.36 14.98
N GLN A 251 -22.94 27.88 14.16
CA GLN A 251 -21.64 27.40 14.61
C GLN A 251 -20.83 28.52 15.28
N GLY A 252 -20.16 28.21 16.39
CA GLY A 252 -19.15 29.11 16.95
C GLY A 252 -19.68 30.40 17.56
N LEU A 253 -20.99 30.52 17.80
CA LEU A 253 -21.61 31.73 18.34
C LEU A 253 -21.54 31.82 19.87
N GLY A 254 -20.93 30.83 20.54
CA GLY A 254 -20.81 30.77 21.99
C GLY A 254 -22.13 30.45 22.71
N ILE A 255 -23.09 29.84 22.02
CA ILE A 255 -24.43 29.49 22.54
C ILE A 255 -24.31 28.57 23.75
N LYS A 256 -25.08 28.85 24.81
CA LYS A 256 -25.12 28.08 26.06
C LYS A 256 -26.42 27.32 26.28
N GLY A 257 -27.52 27.80 25.72
CA GLY A 257 -28.85 27.23 25.95
C GLY A 257 -29.93 27.88 25.09
N PHE A 258 -31.18 27.44 25.28
CA PHE A 258 -32.32 27.79 24.44
C PHE A 258 -33.56 28.03 25.30
N HIS A 259 -34.36 29.04 24.95
CA HIS A 259 -35.69 29.24 25.53
C HIS A 259 -36.74 28.34 24.86
N GLU A 260 -37.88 28.13 25.54
CA GLU A 260 -39.04 27.47 24.93
C GLU A 260 -39.50 28.25 23.67
N LYS A 261 -39.82 27.53 22.60
CA LYS A 261 -40.27 28.06 21.31
C LYS A 261 -39.27 29.00 20.64
N TRP A 262 -37.98 28.78 20.87
CA TRP A 262 -36.91 29.53 20.23
C TRP A 262 -36.92 29.37 18.69
N TYR A 263 -37.35 28.21 18.19
CA TYR A 263 -37.37 27.92 16.76
C TYR A 263 -38.67 28.42 16.10
N GLN A 264 -38.59 29.49 15.27
CA GLN A 264 -39.77 30.14 14.64
C GLN A 264 -39.70 30.11 13.10
N LEU A 265 -39.08 29.08 12.55
CA LEU A 265 -38.89 28.93 11.10
C LEU A 265 -39.84 27.90 10.48
N GLN A 266 -41.03 27.68 11.05
CA GLN A 266 -41.94 26.59 10.64
C GLN A 266 -42.32 26.61 9.15
N TYR A 267 -42.28 27.78 8.50
CA TYR A 267 -42.62 27.92 7.07
C TYR A 267 -41.43 27.67 6.12
N LEU A 268 -40.20 27.71 6.64
CA LEU A 268 -39.00 27.48 5.84
C LEU A 268 -38.65 25.99 5.85
N PRO A 269 -38.35 25.39 4.69
CA PRO A 269 -38.10 23.96 4.58
C PRO A 269 -36.66 23.62 4.99
N ILE A 270 -36.24 24.01 6.19
CA ILE A 270 -34.90 23.75 6.74
C ILE A 270 -34.81 22.30 7.20
N ILE A 271 -33.80 21.59 6.73
CA ILE A 271 -33.58 20.17 7.04
C ILE A 271 -32.44 19.92 8.03
N SER A 272 -31.56 20.91 8.18
CA SER A 272 -30.35 20.79 8.98
C SER A 272 -30.07 22.05 9.78
N LEU A 273 -29.74 21.84 11.04
CA LEU A 273 -29.30 22.87 11.97
C LEU A 273 -27.92 22.51 12.51
N ASP A 274 -26.96 23.40 12.30
CA ASP A 274 -25.60 23.26 12.79
C ASP A 274 -25.37 24.13 14.03
N LEU A 275 -25.23 23.49 15.18
CA LEU A 275 -24.95 24.08 16.49
C LEU A 275 -23.53 23.76 16.95
N SER A 276 -22.64 23.37 16.04
CA SER A 276 -21.31 22.91 16.42
C SER A 276 -20.42 24.01 17.00
N ASN A 277 -19.42 23.61 17.79
CA ASN A 277 -18.40 24.49 18.36
C ASN A 277 -18.97 25.63 19.22
N ASN A 278 -20.01 25.35 20.01
CA ASN A 278 -20.62 26.27 20.96
C ASN A 278 -20.28 25.89 22.41
N GLU A 279 -20.94 26.50 23.40
CA GLU A 279 -20.72 26.26 24.83
C GLU A 279 -21.88 25.51 25.50
N ILE A 280 -22.66 24.73 24.74
CA ILE A 280 -23.82 23.99 25.25
C ILE A 280 -23.33 22.91 26.22
N THR A 281 -23.88 22.88 27.44
CA THR A 281 -23.46 21.95 28.51
C THR A 281 -24.43 20.81 28.75
N GLU A 282 -25.67 20.95 28.29
CA GLU A 282 -26.72 19.94 28.41
C GLU A 282 -27.69 20.05 27.24
N ILE A 283 -28.31 18.92 26.89
CA ILE A 283 -29.45 18.90 25.98
C ILE A 283 -30.70 19.10 26.82
N THR A 284 -31.44 20.20 26.59
CA THR A 284 -32.71 20.46 27.26
C THR A 284 -33.90 20.08 26.37
N LYS A 285 -35.12 20.09 26.93
CA LYS A 285 -36.33 19.75 26.17
C LYS A 285 -36.57 20.75 25.03
N GLU A 286 -36.33 22.02 25.30
CA GLU A 286 -36.53 23.14 24.37
C GLU A 286 -35.57 23.07 23.18
N LEU A 287 -34.34 22.57 23.39
CA LEU A 287 -33.33 22.49 22.34
C LEU A 287 -33.76 21.63 21.15
N LEU A 288 -34.28 20.42 21.42
CA LEU A 288 -34.57 19.44 20.37
C LEU A 288 -36.06 19.19 20.13
N ASN A 289 -36.93 19.29 21.14
CA ASN A 289 -38.33 18.91 20.99
C ASN A 289 -39.16 19.95 20.23
N ASP A 290 -38.71 21.21 20.19
CA ASP A 290 -39.38 22.29 19.46
C ASP A 290 -39.05 22.28 17.94
N LEU A 291 -38.18 21.38 17.47
CA LEU A 291 -37.77 21.29 16.07
C LEU A 291 -38.84 20.60 15.20
N PRO A 292 -39.18 21.16 14.01
CA PRO A 292 -40.27 20.69 13.17
C PRO A 292 -39.94 19.43 12.37
N GLU A 293 -40.94 18.86 11.72
CA GLU A 293 -40.83 17.60 10.96
C GLU A 293 -39.83 17.61 9.80
N ASP A 294 -39.64 18.77 9.18
CA ASP A 294 -38.70 18.94 8.07
C ASP A 294 -37.24 18.90 8.55
N LEU A 295 -36.97 19.22 9.83
CA LEU A 295 -35.62 19.32 10.39
C LEU A 295 -35.15 17.96 10.92
N ILE A 296 -34.40 17.27 10.09
CA ILE A 296 -33.99 15.88 10.31
C ILE A 296 -32.56 15.72 10.83
N TYR A 297 -31.72 16.76 10.73
CA TYR A 297 -30.32 16.72 11.14
C TYR A 297 -29.95 17.85 12.10
N VAL A 298 -29.42 17.48 13.27
CA VAL A 298 -28.82 18.42 14.24
C VAL A 298 -27.36 18.06 14.49
N ASN A 299 -26.48 19.04 14.35
CA ASN A 299 -25.06 18.91 14.67
C ASN A 299 -24.72 19.64 15.97
N LEU A 300 -24.39 18.89 17.02
CA LEU A 300 -23.93 19.39 18.32
C LEU A 300 -22.44 19.12 18.56
N ARG A 301 -21.66 18.85 17.51
CA ARG A 301 -20.23 18.57 17.61
C ARG A 301 -19.46 19.70 18.31
N GLY A 302 -18.47 19.38 19.14
CA GLY A 302 -17.57 20.42 19.68
C GLY A 302 -18.21 21.30 20.75
N ASN A 303 -19.22 20.80 21.46
CA ASN A 303 -19.84 21.49 22.59
C ASN A 303 -19.24 20.99 23.92
N ARG A 304 -19.88 21.31 25.05
CA ARG A 304 -19.43 20.92 26.39
C ARG A 304 -20.40 19.98 27.10
N ILE A 305 -21.16 19.19 26.34
CA ILE A 305 -22.23 18.32 26.86
C ILE A 305 -21.62 17.18 27.67
N ARG A 306 -22.08 16.98 28.90
CA ARG A 306 -21.58 15.93 29.82
C ARG A 306 -22.51 14.75 30.02
N CYS A 307 -23.82 14.99 30.01
CA CYS A 307 -24.83 13.97 30.26
C CYS A 307 -26.01 14.13 29.31
N ILE A 308 -26.64 13.00 28.97
CA ILE A 308 -27.95 12.99 28.30
C ILE A 308 -28.92 12.26 29.23
N TRP A 309 -29.91 13.01 29.71
CA TRP A 309 -30.88 12.55 30.69
C TRP A 309 -32.07 11.86 30.02
N SER A 310 -32.66 10.91 30.73
CA SER A 310 -33.90 10.26 30.31
C SER A 310 -35.05 11.27 30.21
N GLN A 311 -36.01 11.03 29.31
CA GLN A 311 -37.23 11.86 29.11
C GLN A 311 -37.00 13.30 28.61
N VAL A 312 -35.79 13.65 28.17
CA VAL A 312 -35.49 14.99 27.67
C VAL A 312 -35.66 15.11 26.15
N ILE A 313 -35.40 14.03 25.40
CA ILE A 313 -35.46 14.03 23.93
C ILE A 313 -36.63 13.13 23.48
N GLU A 314 -37.68 13.74 22.94
CA GLU A 314 -38.87 13.05 22.42
C GLU A 314 -39.16 13.35 20.95
N ASN A 315 -38.24 14.06 20.28
CA ASN A 315 -38.39 14.42 18.86
C ASN A 315 -38.34 13.17 17.95
N ARG A 316 -39.48 12.82 17.36
CA ARG A 316 -39.66 11.66 16.45
C ARG A 316 -39.31 11.95 14.99
N HIS A 317 -39.05 13.21 14.67
CA HIS A 317 -38.73 13.65 13.32
C HIS A 317 -37.23 13.61 13.05
N LEU A 318 -36.43 13.88 14.08
CA LEU A 318 -34.98 13.85 14.01
C LEU A 318 -34.47 12.48 13.56
N LYS A 319 -33.62 12.47 12.53
CA LYS A 319 -33.01 11.27 11.94
C LYS A 319 -31.53 11.17 12.24
N ILE A 320 -30.83 12.30 12.27
CA ILE A 320 -29.38 12.35 12.43
C ILE A 320 -29.05 13.28 13.59
N LEU A 321 -28.27 12.76 14.54
CA LEU A 321 -27.79 13.51 15.68
C LEU A 321 -26.29 13.31 15.84
N ASN A 322 -25.52 14.39 15.67
CA ASN A 322 -24.08 14.37 15.88
C ASN A 322 -23.73 14.99 17.24
N LEU A 323 -23.16 14.19 18.13
CA LEU A 323 -22.74 14.58 19.49
C LEU A 323 -21.22 14.41 19.68
N SER A 324 -20.49 14.36 18.58
CA SER A 324 -19.05 14.09 18.59
C SER A 324 -18.25 15.22 19.22
N ASN A 325 -17.06 14.94 19.75
CA ASN A 325 -16.17 15.92 20.38
C ASN A 325 -16.90 16.73 21.46
N ASN A 326 -17.46 16.03 22.45
CA ASN A 326 -18.09 16.61 23.64
C ASN A 326 -17.40 16.01 24.89
N PHE A 327 -18.00 16.19 26.06
CA PHE A 327 -17.51 15.63 27.32
C PHE A 327 -18.47 14.56 27.87
N LEU A 328 -19.16 13.81 27.01
CA LEU A 328 -20.18 12.87 27.47
C LEU A 328 -19.56 11.78 28.34
N GLU A 329 -19.93 11.78 29.62
CA GLU A 329 -19.54 10.79 30.62
C GLU A 329 -20.66 9.74 30.79
N LYS A 330 -21.92 10.13 30.61
CA LYS A 330 -23.08 9.27 30.81
C LYS A 330 -24.22 9.58 29.85
N ILE A 331 -24.87 8.54 29.35
CA ILE A 331 -26.19 8.60 28.70
C ILE A 331 -27.11 7.70 29.50
N GLU A 332 -28.22 8.24 29.99
CA GLU A 332 -29.20 7.45 30.72
C GLU A 332 -29.94 6.48 29.81
N ASP A 333 -30.31 5.34 30.37
CA ASP A 333 -31.15 4.38 29.68
C ASP A 333 -32.50 5.02 29.29
N GLY A 334 -32.95 4.78 28.07
CA GLY A 334 -34.17 5.38 27.53
C GLY A 334 -34.06 6.84 27.07
N ALA A 335 -32.90 7.50 27.20
CA ALA A 335 -32.75 8.92 26.85
C ALA A 335 -33.04 9.25 25.38
N LEU A 336 -32.82 8.30 24.48
CA LEU A 336 -33.06 8.44 23.03
C LEU A 336 -34.17 7.51 22.52
N ALA A 337 -34.83 6.76 23.39
CA ALA A 337 -35.78 5.70 23.02
C ALA A 337 -37.04 6.22 22.29
N LYS A 338 -37.40 7.49 22.51
CA LYS A 338 -38.56 8.13 21.86
C LYS A 338 -38.23 8.79 20.52
N THR A 339 -37.00 8.68 20.04
CA THR A 339 -36.56 9.24 18.75
C THR A 339 -36.74 8.23 17.62
N ASN A 340 -36.61 8.66 16.36
CA ASN A 340 -36.54 7.77 15.18
C ASN A 340 -35.20 7.96 14.45
N LEU A 341 -34.12 8.06 15.21
CA LEU A 341 -32.78 8.26 14.67
C LEU A 341 -32.39 7.09 13.76
N THR A 342 -31.79 7.43 12.62
CA THR A 342 -31.14 6.51 11.68
C THR A 342 -29.63 6.59 11.79
N SER A 343 -29.08 7.72 12.25
CA SER A 343 -27.65 7.91 12.46
C SER A 343 -27.37 8.65 13.76
N LEU A 344 -26.46 8.10 14.55
CA LEU A 344 -26.07 8.63 15.85
C LEU A 344 -24.56 8.51 16.04
N THR A 345 -23.90 9.64 16.31
CA THR A 345 -22.46 9.70 16.46
C THR A 345 -22.04 10.32 17.79
N PHE A 346 -21.15 9.63 18.51
CA PHE A 346 -20.57 10.04 19.80
C PHE A 346 -19.04 10.00 19.75
N PHE A 347 -18.45 10.19 18.58
CA PHE A 347 -16.99 10.15 18.41
C PHE A 347 -16.31 11.10 19.40
N GLU A 348 -15.20 10.69 20.01
CA GLU A 348 -14.39 11.54 20.89
C GLU A 348 -15.19 12.10 22.07
N ASN A 349 -15.54 11.21 22.99
CA ASN A 349 -16.24 11.50 24.25
C ASN A 349 -15.59 10.70 25.40
N GLN A 350 -16.23 10.61 26.56
CA GLN A 350 -15.69 9.98 27.77
C GLN A 350 -16.57 8.82 28.27
N LEU A 351 -17.37 8.21 27.39
CA LEU A 351 -18.30 7.15 27.79
C LEU A 351 -17.54 5.86 28.13
N GLU A 352 -17.90 5.26 29.26
CA GLU A 352 -17.31 4.00 29.75
C GLU A 352 -18.26 2.81 29.61
N SER A 353 -19.57 3.06 29.47
CA SER A 353 -20.63 2.02 29.42
C SER A 353 -21.52 2.12 28.19
N LEU A 354 -21.83 0.97 27.59
CA LEU A 354 -22.76 0.82 26.48
C LEU A 354 -24.22 0.58 26.93
N SER A 355 -24.54 0.70 28.22
CA SER A 355 -25.87 0.36 28.75
C SER A 355 -27.04 1.10 28.06
N PHE A 356 -26.82 2.30 27.54
CA PHE A 356 -27.86 3.06 26.83
C PHE A 356 -28.24 2.44 25.48
N VAL A 357 -27.37 1.61 24.88
CA VAL A 357 -27.54 1.06 23.53
C VAL A 357 -28.79 0.16 23.44
N SER A 358 -29.14 -0.55 24.50
CA SER A 358 -30.35 -1.41 24.53
C SER A 358 -31.66 -0.64 24.34
N SER A 359 -31.64 0.67 24.59
CA SER A 359 -32.80 1.56 24.45
C SER A 359 -32.80 2.41 23.18
N LEU A 360 -31.78 2.28 22.33
CA LEU A 360 -31.73 3.00 21.06
C LEU A 360 -32.85 2.54 20.11
N PRO A 361 -33.35 3.44 19.24
CA PRO A 361 -34.48 3.12 18.37
C PRO A 361 -34.09 2.09 17.30
N SER A 362 -35.01 1.18 16.97
CA SER A 362 -34.79 0.14 15.96
C SER A 362 -34.62 0.68 14.53
N THR A 363 -34.89 1.97 14.30
CA THR A 363 -34.63 2.67 13.04
C THR A 363 -33.16 2.95 12.79
N LEU A 364 -32.30 2.76 13.79
CA LEU A 364 -30.89 3.11 13.71
C LEU A 364 -30.15 2.23 12.70
N GLN A 365 -29.42 2.88 11.79
CA GLN A 365 -28.62 2.26 10.73
C GLN A 365 -27.12 2.51 10.92
N VAL A 366 -26.75 3.64 11.51
CA VAL A 366 -25.35 4.04 11.71
C VAL A 366 -25.14 4.40 13.18
N LEU A 367 -24.18 3.73 13.81
CA LEU A 367 -23.77 3.99 15.20
C LEU A 367 -22.24 4.15 15.29
N VAL A 368 -21.80 5.35 15.65
CA VAL A 368 -20.38 5.69 15.81
C VAL A 368 -20.06 5.93 17.29
N LEU A 369 -19.25 5.04 17.85
CA LEU A 369 -18.86 4.98 19.27
C LEU A 369 -17.34 5.13 19.46
N ALA A 370 -16.64 5.54 18.40
CA ALA A 370 -15.19 5.66 18.37
C ALA A 370 -14.63 6.68 19.39
N LYS A 371 -13.37 6.48 19.81
CA LYS A 371 -12.64 7.37 20.75
C LYS A 371 -13.42 7.64 22.04
N ASN A 372 -13.89 6.56 22.67
CA ASN A 372 -14.47 6.57 24.02
C ASN A 372 -13.62 5.68 24.94
N ARG A 373 -14.17 5.20 26.05
CA ARG A 373 -13.47 4.40 27.05
C ARG A 373 -14.15 3.05 27.29
N PHE A 374 -14.85 2.49 26.30
CA PHE A 374 -15.51 1.20 26.44
C PHE A 374 -14.49 0.08 26.61
N SER A 375 -14.56 -0.65 27.73
CA SER A 375 -13.67 -1.79 28.04
C SER A 375 -14.24 -3.14 27.62
N SER A 376 -15.56 -3.22 27.40
CA SER A 376 -16.25 -4.44 27.02
C SER A 376 -17.56 -4.13 26.28
N ILE A 377 -18.09 -5.13 25.59
CA ILE A 377 -19.42 -5.08 24.98
C ILE A 377 -20.30 -6.09 25.72
N PRO A 378 -21.33 -5.64 26.47
CA PRO A 378 -22.23 -6.55 27.15
C PRO A 378 -23.03 -7.41 26.15
N GLY A 379 -23.19 -8.70 26.46
CA GLY A 379 -23.98 -9.61 25.62
C GLY A 379 -25.44 -9.16 25.47
N GLY A 380 -25.97 -9.23 24.25
CA GLY A 380 -27.37 -8.89 23.94
C GLY A 380 -27.69 -7.39 23.93
N ILE A 381 -26.70 -6.49 24.09
CA ILE A 381 -26.94 -5.05 24.13
C ILE A 381 -27.52 -4.50 22.81
N PHE A 382 -27.30 -5.21 21.70
CA PHE A 382 -27.73 -4.81 20.37
C PHE A 382 -29.04 -5.45 19.89
N VAL A 383 -29.74 -6.21 20.74
CA VAL A 383 -30.94 -7.00 20.34
C VAL A 383 -32.03 -6.17 19.66
N ASN A 384 -32.12 -4.88 19.95
CA ASN A 384 -33.13 -3.97 19.43
C ASN A 384 -32.71 -3.22 18.16
N LEU A 385 -31.55 -3.54 17.56
CA LEU A 385 -30.98 -2.82 16.41
C LEU A 385 -30.89 -3.67 15.12
N PRO A 386 -31.98 -4.31 14.64
CA PRO A 386 -31.95 -5.20 13.48
C PRO A 386 -31.61 -4.49 12.16
N ASN A 387 -31.80 -3.17 12.09
CA ASN A 387 -31.54 -2.35 10.91
C ASN A 387 -30.14 -1.70 10.92
N LEU A 388 -29.31 -1.98 11.93
CA LEU A 388 -27.97 -1.38 12.00
C LEU A 388 -27.09 -1.96 10.88
N ILE A 389 -26.53 -1.06 10.07
CA ILE A 389 -25.69 -1.40 8.91
C ILE A 389 -24.21 -1.17 9.23
N TYR A 390 -23.91 -0.12 10.01
CA TYR A 390 -22.56 0.30 10.32
C TYR A 390 -22.37 0.51 11.82
N LEU A 391 -21.40 -0.21 12.40
CA LEU A 391 -20.99 -0.09 13.79
C LEU A 391 -19.49 0.19 13.87
N ASN A 392 -19.14 1.33 14.49
CA ASN A 392 -17.75 1.75 14.66
C ASN A 392 -17.40 1.91 16.14
N LEU A 393 -16.42 1.13 16.59
CA LEU A 393 -15.88 1.07 17.95
C LEU A 393 -14.37 1.41 17.99
N VAL A 394 -13.86 2.12 16.98
CA VAL A 394 -12.43 2.48 16.84
C VAL A 394 -11.90 3.15 18.10
N ASN A 395 -10.69 2.80 18.51
CA ASN A 395 -9.96 3.48 19.59
C ASN A 395 -10.76 3.53 20.90
N ASN A 396 -11.15 2.36 21.38
CA ASN A 396 -11.69 2.11 22.71
C ASN A 396 -10.73 1.20 23.48
N GLN A 397 -11.19 0.59 24.58
CA GLN A 397 -10.38 -0.26 25.45
C GLN A 397 -10.90 -1.70 25.48
N ILE A 398 -11.57 -2.16 24.41
CA ILE A 398 -12.22 -3.46 24.37
C ILE A 398 -11.16 -4.56 24.36
N GLU A 399 -11.26 -5.50 25.30
CA GLU A 399 -10.25 -6.57 25.48
C GLU A 399 -10.69 -7.93 24.93
N ARG A 400 -12.00 -8.23 24.92
CA ARG A 400 -12.53 -9.55 24.54
C ARG A 400 -13.85 -9.42 23.78
N LEU A 401 -14.07 -10.33 22.83
CA LEU A 401 -15.38 -10.53 22.19
C LEU A 401 -15.94 -11.88 22.60
N GLN A 402 -17.07 -11.86 23.30
CA GLN A 402 -17.75 -13.06 23.79
C GLN A 402 -18.71 -13.64 22.73
N ASN A 403 -19.08 -14.91 22.90
CA ASN A 403 -20.05 -15.58 22.04
C ASN A 403 -21.35 -14.78 21.92
N GLY A 404 -21.82 -14.56 20.68
CA GLY A 404 -23.08 -13.86 20.41
C GLY A 404 -23.14 -12.40 20.85
N VAL A 405 -21.99 -11.75 21.10
CA VAL A 405 -21.95 -10.36 21.58
C VAL A 405 -22.61 -9.36 20.61
N PHE A 406 -22.71 -9.73 19.33
CA PHE A 406 -23.37 -8.94 18.27
C PHE A 406 -24.78 -9.44 17.90
N ASN A 407 -25.40 -10.29 18.73
CA ASN A 407 -26.76 -10.79 18.48
C ASN A 407 -27.77 -9.63 18.29
N GLY A 408 -28.62 -9.76 17.28
CA GLY A 408 -29.64 -8.76 16.90
C GLY A 408 -29.20 -7.81 15.79
N LEU A 409 -27.94 -7.84 15.37
CA LEU A 409 -27.40 -7.01 14.28
C LEU A 409 -27.60 -7.65 12.89
N ASP A 410 -28.84 -7.99 12.55
CA ASP A 410 -29.19 -8.82 11.37
C ASP A 410 -28.82 -8.17 10.01
N SER A 411 -28.79 -6.83 9.96
CA SER A 411 -28.46 -6.07 8.75
C SER A 411 -27.03 -5.53 8.71
N LEU A 412 -26.18 -5.90 9.66
CA LEU A 412 -24.86 -5.31 9.81
C LEU A 412 -23.94 -5.70 8.66
N GLN A 413 -23.39 -4.69 7.98
CA GLN A 413 -22.50 -4.86 6.83
C GLN A 413 -21.05 -4.52 7.17
N ILE A 414 -20.83 -3.56 8.08
CA ILE A 414 -19.50 -3.06 8.41
C ILE A 414 -19.34 -2.99 9.93
N LEU A 415 -18.34 -3.69 10.44
CA LEU A 415 -17.95 -3.69 11.85
C LEU A 415 -16.48 -3.31 11.99
N ILE A 416 -16.23 -2.18 12.66
CA ILE A 416 -14.87 -1.65 12.87
C ILE A 416 -14.54 -1.66 14.37
N ILE A 417 -13.53 -2.46 14.76
CA ILE A 417 -13.01 -2.58 16.14
C ILE A 417 -11.49 -2.37 16.12
N THR A 418 -11.04 -1.37 15.37
CA THR A 418 -9.64 -0.98 15.20
C THR A 418 -9.08 -0.28 16.44
N LYS A 419 -7.77 -0.37 16.70
CA LYS A 419 -7.08 0.36 17.78
C LYS A 419 -7.69 0.08 19.18
N ASN A 420 -8.09 -1.16 19.43
CA ASN A 420 -8.56 -1.60 20.75
C ASN A 420 -7.47 -2.42 21.45
N ARG A 421 -7.81 -3.13 22.53
CA ARG A 421 -6.90 -4.00 23.30
C ARG A 421 -7.28 -5.47 23.15
N LEU A 422 -7.90 -5.82 22.01
CA LEU A 422 -8.51 -7.12 21.83
C LEU A 422 -7.43 -8.22 21.88
N VAL A 423 -7.52 -9.11 22.84
CA VAL A 423 -6.59 -10.25 23.03
C VAL A 423 -7.24 -11.59 22.66
N GLU A 424 -8.57 -11.68 22.74
CA GLU A 424 -9.32 -12.92 22.53
C GLU A 424 -10.65 -12.66 21.82
N ILE A 425 -10.97 -13.54 20.86
CA ILE A 425 -12.27 -13.62 20.19
C ILE A 425 -12.79 -15.04 20.39
N GLU A 426 -13.90 -15.18 21.11
CA GLU A 426 -14.56 -16.48 21.29
C GLU A 426 -15.15 -16.96 19.96
N ARG A 427 -15.22 -18.28 19.80
CA ARG A 427 -15.58 -18.96 18.54
C ARG A 427 -16.86 -18.42 17.87
N ASP A 428 -17.93 -18.16 18.63
CA ASP A 428 -19.23 -17.78 18.09
C ASP A 428 -19.51 -16.28 18.27
N ALA A 429 -18.48 -15.44 18.40
CA ALA A 429 -18.63 -14.01 18.61
C ALA A 429 -19.44 -13.30 17.51
N PHE A 430 -19.32 -13.75 16.25
CA PHE A 430 -19.98 -13.15 15.09
C PHE A 430 -21.19 -13.96 14.57
N ASN A 431 -21.69 -14.91 15.36
CA ASN A 431 -22.85 -15.71 14.97
C ASN A 431 -24.03 -14.79 14.61
N GLY A 432 -24.69 -15.07 13.48
CA GLY A 432 -25.82 -14.29 12.98
C GLY A 432 -25.48 -13.11 12.07
N LEU A 433 -24.21 -12.67 11.96
CA LEU A 433 -23.79 -11.53 11.12
C LEU A 433 -23.69 -11.88 9.63
N LYS A 434 -24.78 -12.41 9.05
CA LYS A 434 -24.80 -12.94 7.67
C LYS A 434 -24.58 -11.89 6.60
N GLN A 435 -24.93 -10.62 6.87
CA GLN A 435 -24.78 -9.51 5.92
C GLN A 435 -23.40 -8.83 6.01
N LEU A 436 -22.53 -9.28 6.91
CA LEU A 436 -21.25 -8.63 7.15
C LEU A 436 -20.33 -8.79 5.94
N THR A 437 -19.85 -7.65 5.44
CA THR A 437 -18.95 -7.57 4.28
C THR A 437 -17.55 -7.09 4.65
N THR A 438 -17.43 -6.28 5.71
CA THR A 438 -16.16 -5.73 6.19
C THR A 438 -16.03 -5.90 7.69
N LEU A 439 -14.92 -6.52 8.11
CA LEU A 439 -14.56 -6.73 9.50
C LEU A 439 -13.13 -6.27 9.76
N ASN A 440 -12.95 -5.30 10.66
CA ASN A 440 -11.65 -4.67 10.88
C ASN A 440 -11.18 -4.74 12.35
N PHE A 441 -10.08 -5.45 12.57
CA PHE A 441 -9.36 -5.60 13.83
C PHE A 441 -7.93 -5.02 13.79
N TYR A 442 -7.66 -4.12 12.85
CA TYR A 442 -6.36 -3.45 12.74
C TYR A 442 -5.90 -2.87 14.08
N GLN A 443 -4.61 -3.04 14.41
CA GLN A 443 -4.02 -2.51 15.65
C GLN A 443 -4.75 -2.99 16.91
N ASN A 444 -4.78 -4.29 17.12
CA ASN A 444 -5.21 -4.91 18.38
C ASN A 444 -4.04 -5.72 18.98
N SER A 445 -4.34 -6.67 19.88
CA SER A 445 -3.33 -7.52 20.54
C SER A 445 -3.67 -9.00 20.40
N LEU A 446 -4.32 -9.40 19.31
CA LEU A 446 -4.67 -10.79 19.03
C LEU A 446 -3.40 -11.62 18.87
N THR A 447 -3.31 -12.74 19.58
CA THR A 447 -2.14 -13.64 19.56
C THR A 447 -2.42 -14.94 18.81
N GLU A 448 -3.67 -15.38 18.81
CA GLU A 448 -4.17 -16.55 18.11
C GLU A 448 -5.64 -16.36 17.71
N LEU A 449 -6.11 -17.21 16.81
CA LEU A 449 -7.50 -17.32 16.39
C LEU A 449 -7.89 -18.79 16.42
N GLN A 450 -9.08 -19.08 16.95
CA GLN A 450 -9.58 -20.44 17.04
C GLN A 450 -10.27 -20.84 15.74
N LYS A 451 -10.27 -22.14 15.45
CA LYS A 451 -11.13 -22.68 14.39
C LYS A 451 -12.58 -22.30 14.65
N GLY A 452 -13.28 -21.83 13.63
CA GLY A 452 -14.66 -21.37 13.74
C GLY A 452 -14.82 -19.91 14.14
N THR A 453 -13.76 -19.17 14.47
CA THR A 453 -13.87 -17.75 14.86
C THR A 453 -14.63 -16.91 13.83
N PHE A 454 -14.56 -17.24 12.53
CA PHE A 454 -15.27 -16.51 11.45
C PHE A 454 -16.47 -17.28 10.87
N SER A 455 -16.91 -18.36 11.54
CA SER A 455 -18.06 -19.15 11.07
C SER A 455 -19.32 -18.30 10.92
N GLY A 456 -20.06 -18.50 9.82
CA GLY A 456 -21.32 -17.80 9.55
C GLY A 456 -21.18 -16.44 8.85
N LEU A 457 -19.96 -15.95 8.61
CA LEU A 457 -19.69 -14.72 7.86
C LEU A 457 -19.76 -14.93 6.34
N GLU A 458 -20.92 -15.38 5.85
CA GLU A 458 -21.14 -15.86 4.47
C GLU A 458 -20.85 -14.81 3.38
N ASN A 459 -20.96 -13.52 3.70
CA ASN A 459 -20.79 -12.42 2.74
C ASN A 459 -19.51 -11.60 2.96
N LEU A 460 -18.58 -12.07 3.80
CA LEU A 460 -17.37 -11.33 4.14
C LEU A 460 -16.46 -11.17 2.92
N LYS A 461 -16.04 -9.94 2.65
CA LYS A 461 -15.18 -9.57 1.50
C LYS A 461 -13.83 -9.02 1.94
N ASP A 462 -13.78 -8.38 3.10
CA ASP A 462 -12.60 -7.70 3.63
C ASP A 462 -12.44 -8.03 5.11
N LEU A 463 -11.35 -8.70 5.44
CA LEU A 463 -10.94 -9.01 6.80
C LEU A 463 -9.57 -8.39 7.08
N ASN A 464 -9.53 -7.47 8.05
CA ASN A 464 -8.28 -6.84 8.48
C ASN A 464 -7.85 -7.30 9.88
N LEU A 465 -6.75 -8.04 9.93
CA LEU A 465 -6.06 -8.54 11.13
C LEU A 465 -4.63 -7.97 11.24
N SER A 466 -4.27 -6.99 10.42
CA SER A 466 -2.91 -6.44 10.40
C SER A 466 -2.57 -5.68 11.69
N SER A 467 -1.27 -5.57 11.99
CA SER A 467 -0.80 -4.95 13.25
C SER A 467 -1.39 -5.58 14.50
N ASN A 468 -1.41 -6.91 14.55
CA ASN A 468 -1.72 -7.70 15.76
C ASN A 468 -0.45 -8.42 16.22
N LYS A 469 -0.58 -9.46 17.04
CA LYS A 469 0.51 -10.25 17.61
C LYS A 469 0.41 -11.73 17.22
N LEU A 470 -0.21 -12.04 16.07
CA LEU A 470 -0.38 -13.41 15.61
C LEU A 470 1.00 -14.04 15.37
N GLN A 471 1.25 -15.21 15.97
CA GLN A 471 2.58 -15.87 15.89
C GLN A 471 2.61 -17.05 14.92
N LYS A 472 1.49 -17.72 14.72
CA LYS A 472 1.37 -18.94 13.91
C LYS A 472 0.12 -18.87 13.05
N ILE A 473 0.22 -19.35 11.81
CA ILE A 473 -0.95 -19.63 10.98
C ILE A 473 -1.05 -21.15 10.83
N THR A 474 -2.11 -21.71 11.38
CA THR A 474 -2.42 -23.14 11.29
C THR A 474 -3.35 -23.42 10.11
N ALA A 475 -3.41 -24.66 9.63
CA ALA A 475 -4.26 -25.04 8.49
C ALA A 475 -5.76 -24.70 8.70
N ASP A 476 -6.23 -24.75 9.94
CA ASP A 476 -7.63 -24.53 10.30
C ASP A 476 -7.97 -23.05 10.61
N MET A 477 -6.99 -22.14 10.69
CA MET A 477 -7.21 -20.77 11.19
C MET A 477 -8.17 -19.96 10.30
N PHE A 478 -8.07 -20.16 8.99
CA PHE A 478 -8.85 -19.43 7.98
C PHE A 478 -9.81 -20.34 7.20
N ALA A 479 -9.98 -21.59 7.64
CA ALA A 479 -10.76 -22.60 6.92
C ALA A 479 -12.26 -22.24 6.79
N ASP A 480 -12.79 -21.43 7.71
CA ASP A 480 -14.20 -21.00 7.72
C ASP A 480 -14.44 -19.69 6.96
N LEU A 481 -13.39 -19.05 6.40
CA LEU A 481 -13.55 -17.84 5.60
C LEU A 481 -14.27 -18.15 4.27
N PRO A 482 -15.15 -17.26 3.79
CA PRO A 482 -15.90 -17.53 2.58
C PRO A 482 -15.03 -17.39 1.32
N GLN A 483 -15.34 -18.16 0.28
CA GLN A 483 -14.55 -18.21 -0.96
C GLN A 483 -14.57 -16.90 -1.76
N ASN A 484 -15.49 -15.99 -1.46
CA ASN A 484 -15.58 -14.67 -2.09
C ASN A 484 -14.76 -13.60 -1.35
N LEU A 485 -13.98 -13.96 -0.32
CA LEU A 485 -13.08 -13.04 0.37
C LEU A 485 -12.10 -12.42 -0.62
N GLY A 486 -12.20 -11.10 -0.77
CA GLY A 486 -11.34 -10.32 -1.65
C GLY A 486 -10.00 -10.00 -1.00
N TYR A 487 -10.04 -9.62 0.28
CA TYR A 487 -8.88 -9.11 1.01
C TYR A 487 -8.75 -9.76 2.38
N LEU A 488 -7.54 -10.24 2.66
CA LEU A 488 -7.09 -10.72 3.95
C LEU A 488 -5.82 -9.95 4.33
N HIS A 489 -5.92 -9.02 5.26
CA HIS A 489 -4.78 -8.22 5.72
C HIS A 489 -4.21 -8.85 6.99
N ILE A 490 -2.98 -9.36 6.91
CA ILE A 490 -2.28 -10.03 8.03
C ILE A 490 -0.84 -9.51 8.19
N ASP A 491 -0.53 -8.38 7.55
CA ASP A 491 0.75 -7.69 7.66
C ASP A 491 1.04 -7.21 9.09
N PHE A 492 2.32 -7.02 9.38
CA PHE A 492 2.80 -6.46 10.64
C PHE A 492 2.31 -7.24 11.87
N ASN A 493 2.33 -8.57 11.78
CA ASN A 493 2.12 -9.47 12.92
C ASN A 493 3.46 -10.03 13.40
N GLU A 494 3.43 -11.07 14.23
CA GLU A 494 4.62 -11.76 14.72
C GLU A 494 4.77 -13.17 14.13
N ILE A 495 4.22 -13.38 12.93
CA ILE A 495 4.07 -14.71 12.33
C ILE A 495 5.46 -15.28 12.06
N ASN A 496 5.80 -16.38 12.72
CA ASN A 496 7.08 -17.07 12.58
C ASN A 496 6.94 -18.52 12.09
N SER A 497 5.71 -19.04 12.04
CA SER A 497 5.42 -20.41 11.60
C SER A 497 4.16 -20.45 10.75
N LEU A 498 4.25 -21.15 9.62
CA LEU A 498 3.15 -21.47 8.71
C LEU A 498 3.01 -22.99 8.61
N GLU A 499 1.80 -23.51 8.58
CA GLU A 499 1.52 -24.93 8.33
C GLU A 499 1.14 -25.19 6.87
N LYS A 500 1.24 -26.45 6.44
CA LYS A 500 0.65 -26.89 5.18
C LYS A 500 -0.85 -26.61 5.18
N GLY A 501 -1.33 -25.91 4.16
CA GLY A 501 -2.73 -25.53 4.02
C GLY A 501 -3.13 -24.26 4.80
N SER A 502 -2.16 -23.47 5.28
CA SER A 502 -2.43 -22.20 5.98
C SER A 502 -3.32 -21.23 5.20
N PHE A 503 -3.22 -21.24 3.86
CA PHE A 503 -3.91 -20.33 2.97
C PHE A 503 -4.68 -21.05 1.86
N VAL A 504 -5.50 -22.04 2.21
CA VAL A 504 -6.38 -22.71 1.24
C VAL A 504 -7.60 -21.82 0.96
N ASN A 505 -7.84 -21.47 -0.31
CA ASN A 505 -8.98 -20.67 -0.79
C ASN A 505 -9.07 -19.21 -0.30
N VAL A 506 -8.01 -18.67 0.32
CA VAL A 506 -7.93 -17.24 0.71
C VAL A 506 -6.52 -16.70 0.56
N PRO A 507 -6.32 -15.45 0.11
CA PRO A 507 -7.20 -14.55 -0.67
C PRO A 507 -7.08 -14.77 -2.19
N ARG A 508 -8.00 -14.19 -2.97
CA ARG A 508 -8.14 -14.49 -4.41
C ARG A 508 -7.00 -14.00 -5.29
N PHE A 509 -6.47 -12.78 -5.09
CA PHE A 509 -5.52 -12.16 -6.03
C PHE A 509 -4.23 -11.67 -5.38
N THR A 510 -4.31 -11.17 -4.15
CA THR A 510 -3.17 -10.55 -3.47
C THR A 510 -3.11 -11.03 -2.03
N LEU A 511 -1.96 -11.56 -1.62
CA LEU A 511 -1.66 -11.95 -0.26
C LEU A 511 -0.41 -11.21 0.20
N SER A 512 -0.55 -10.45 1.28
CA SER A 512 0.56 -9.75 1.91
C SER A 512 0.81 -10.31 3.32
N LEU A 513 2.05 -10.69 3.54
CA LEU A 513 2.62 -11.19 4.80
C LEU A 513 3.79 -10.29 5.24
N THR A 514 3.77 -9.03 4.80
CA THR A 514 4.86 -8.08 5.01
C THR A 514 5.03 -7.77 6.49
N GLY A 515 6.27 -7.60 6.95
CA GLY A 515 6.55 -7.18 8.32
C GLY A 515 6.26 -8.24 9.37
N ASN A 516 6.51 -9.51 9.05
CA ASN A 516 6.37 -10.64 9.97
C ASN A 516 7.76 -11.21 10.35
N LYS A 517 7.79 -12.40 10.97
CA LYS A 517 9.01 -13.09 11.41
C LYS A 517 9.19 -14.42 10.68
N ILE A 518 8.72 -14.52 9.43
CA ILE A 518 8.71 -15.76 8.66
C ILE A 518 10.15 -16.08 8.24
N SER A 519 10.63 -17.27 8.57
CA SER A 519 11.99 -17.74 8.21
C SER A 519 11.98 -18.85 7.16
N THR A 520 10.90 -19.62 7.07
CA THR A 520 10.69 -20.69 6.10
C THR A 520 9.22 -20.79 5.70
N ILE A 521 8.94 -21.24 4.48
CA ILE A 521 7.59 -21.48 3.98
C ILE A 521 7.48 -22.96 3.58
N PRO A 522 6.73 -23.81 4.31
CA PRO A 522 6.58 -25.22 3.94
C PRO A 522 5.90 -25.41 2.59
N SER A 523 6.25 -26.49 1.88
CA SER A 523 5.50 -26.92 0.68
C SER A 523 4.03 -27.16 1.01
N GLY A 524 3.15 -26.73 0.11
CA GLY A 524 1.70 -26.79 0.27
C GLY A 524 1.15 -25.79 1.29
N THR A 525 1.92 -24.78 1.72
CA THR A 525 1.38 -23.64 2.47
C THR A 525 0.30 -22.92 1.68
N PHE A 526 0.52 -22.79 0.37
CA PHE A 526 -0.38 -22.15 -0.57
C PHE A 526 -1.11 -23.18 -1.43
N ASP A 527 -2.40 -22.94 -1.66
CA ASP A 527 -3.20 -23.58 -2.72
C ASP A 527 -4.14 -22.51 -3.28
N LEU A 528 -3.55 -21.58 -4.04
CA LEU A 528 -4.18 -20.33 -4.47
C LEU A 528 -4.04 -20.16 -5.99
N PRO A 529 -4.87 -20.87 -6.78
CA PRO A 529 -4.71 -20.93 -8.23
C PRO A 529 -4.90 -19.60 -8.95
N THR A 530 -5.51 -18.60 -8.29
CA THR A 530 -5.77 -17.27 -8.85
C THR A 530 -4.84 -16.18 -8.32
N LEU A 531 -3.95 -16.49 -7.37
CA LEU A 531 -3.07 -15.50 -6.75
C LEU A 531 -2.10 -14.92 -7.79
N ARG A 532 -1.98 -13.59 -7.80
CA ARG A 532 -1.09 -12.83 -8.70
C ARG A 532 0.02 -12.13 -7.95
N ASP A 533 -0.26 -11.65 -6.75
CA ASP A 533 0.65 -10.85 -5.95
C ASP A 533 0.90 -11.51 -4.60
N LEU A 534 2.17 -11.80 -4.30
CA LEU A 534 2.61 -12.31 -3.00
C LEU A 534 3.70 -11.39 -2.45
N TYR A 535 3.40 -10.75 -1.32
CA TYR A 535 4.32 -9.84 -0.63
C TYR A 535 4.80 -10.49 0.66
N LEU A 536 6.11 -10.68 0.76
CA LEU A 536 6.83 -11.28 1.89
C LEU A 536 7.96 -10.34 2.35
N ASN A 537 7.79 -9.03 2.11
CA ASN A 537 8.80 -8.04 2.45
C ASN A 537 9.01 -7.96 3.96
N ASN A 538 10.19 -7.53 4.40
CA ASN A 538 10.51 -7.32 5.82
C ASN A 538 10.17 -8.56 6.67
N ASN A 539 10.78 -9.69 6.31
CA ASN A 539 10.69 -10.96 7.03
C ASN A 539 12.11 -11.47 7.32
N THR A 540 12.24 -12.72 7.75
CA THR A 540 13.52 -13.34 8.12
C THR A 540 13.89 -14.51 7.20
N LEU A 541 13.40 -14.52 5.97
CA LEU A 541 13.69 -15.59 5.00
C LEU A 541 15.17 -15.60 4.69
N THR A 542 15.78 -16.78 4.75
CA THR A 542 17.22 -16.97 4.47
C THR A 542 17.51 -17.53 3.09
N MET A 543 16.48 -18.06 2.42
CA MET A 543 16.57 -18.67 1.10
C MET A 543 15.23 -18.56 0.36
N ILE A 544 15.26 -18.80 -0.95
CA ILE A 544 14.07 -19.04 -1.78
C ILE A 544 14.00 -20.54 -2.04
N ASP A 545 13.00 -21.22 -1.50
CA ASP A 545 12.73 -22.62 -1.78
C ASP A 545 11.63 -22.73 -2.86
N GLY A 546 11.96 -23.35 -3.98
CA GLY A 546 11.03 -23.48 -5.10
C GLY A 546 9.78 -24.28 -4.75
N ASP A 547 9.85 -25.23 -3.82
CA ASP A 547 8.68 -26.03 -3.40
C ASP A 547 7.71 -25.25 -2.52
N SER A 548 8.16 -24.15 -1.88
CA SER A 548 7.31 -23.26 -1.10
C SER A 548 6.21 -22.59 -1.93
N TYR A 549 6.43 -22.43 -3.24
CA TYR A 549 5.54 -21.69 -4.15
C TYR A 549 4.73 -22.61 -5.08
N GLU A 550 4.72 -23.92 -4.79
CA GLU A 550 3.79 -24.85 -5.43
C GLU A 550 2.34 -24.39 -5.19
N GLY A 551 1.43 -24.66 -6.15
CA GLY A 551 0.02 -24.24 -6.06
C GLY A 551 -0.24 -22.78 -6.45
N LEU A 552 0.75 -22.07 -7.00
CA LEU A 552 0.64 -20.66 -7.43
C LEU A 552 0.83 -20.47 -8.97
N PRO A 553 0.04 -21.14 -9.83
CA PRO A 553 0.25 -21.15 -11.28
C PRO A 553 0.05 -19.78 -11.96
N GLN A 554 -0.61 -18.81 -11.32
CA GLN A 554 -0.85 -17.48 -11.87
C GLN A 554 -0.02 -16.37 -11.23
N LEU A 555 0.93 -16.70 -10.35
CA LEU A 555 1.72 -15.70 -9.63
C LEU A 555 2.52 -14.84 -10.61
N LYS A 556 2.35 -13.52 -10.52
CA LYS A 556 3.02 -12.53 -11.38
C LYS A 556 4.08 -11.76 -10.62
N HIS A 557 3.83 -11.43 -9.36
CA HIS A 557 4.73 -10.62 -8.55
C HIS A 557 5.03 -11.33 -7.24
N LEU A 558 6.32 -11.55 -6.99
CA LEU A 558 6.84 -12.06 -5.73
C LEU A 558 7.82 -11.04 -5.16
N LEU A 559 7.45 -10.41 -4.05
CA LEU A 559 8.27 -9.39 -3.38
C LEU A 559 8.84 -9.95 -2.08
N LEU A 560 10.17 -9.97 -1.98
CA LEU A 560 10.99 -10.52 -0.89
C LEU A 560 11.99 -9.46 -0.39
N ILE A 561 11.62 -8.17 -0.50
CA ILE A 561 12.48 -7.04 -0.14
C ILE A 561 12.76 -7.08 1.36
N GLU A 562 13.97 -6.70 1.79
CA GLU A 562 14.33 -6.64 3.23
C GLU A 562 14.15 -7.98 3.93
N ASN A 563 14.79 -9.03 3.40
CA ASN A 563 14.90 -10.33 4.05
C ASN A 563 16.37 -10.64 4.39
N GLN A 564 16.67 -11.89 4.74
CA GLN A 564 18.02 -12.36 5.07
C GLN A 564 18.55 -13.36 4.02
N ILE A 565 18.07 -13.26 2.77
CA ILE A 565 18.45 -14.18 1.70
C ILE A 565 19.92 -13.96 1.35
N ASN A 566 20.77 -14.93 1.64
CA ASN A 566 22.22 -14.81 1.44
C ASN A 566 22.72 -15.49 0.15
N GLU A 567 21.97 -16.46 -0.36
CA GLU A 567 22.28 -17.22 -1.56
C GLU A 567 20.99 -17.69 -2.26
N ILE A 568 21.02 -17.74 -3.58
CA ILE A 568 19.98 -18.36 -4.41
C ILE A 568 20.59 -19.61 -5.04
N GLN A 569 20.08 -20.77 -4.64
CA GLN A 569 20.61 -22.06 -5.02
C GLN A 569 19.92 -22.59 -6.28
N LYS A 570 20.52 -23.60 -6.91
CA LYS A 570 19.94 -24.24 -8.09
C LYS A 570 18.52 -24.72 -7.79
N GLY A 571 17.56 -24.33 -8.63
CA GLY A 571 16.16 -24.75 -8.51
C GLY A 571 15.32 -23.94 -7.54
N SER A 572 15.86 -22.88 -6.92
CA SER A 572 15.11 -21.94 -6.07
C SER A 572 13.86 -21.35 -6.75
N CYS A 573 13.82 -21.30 -8.08
CA CYS A 573 12.69 -20.73 -8.85
C CYS A 573 11.89 -21.76 -9.67
N LYS A 574 12.03 -23.08 -9.44
CA LYS A 574 11.45 -24.14 -10.29
C LYS A 574 9.92 -24.11 -10.46
N ASN A 575 9.18 -23.48 -9.55
CA ASN A 575 7.71 -23.34 -9.61
C ASN A 575 7.26 -21.89 -9.88
N LEU A 576 8.15 -21.02 -10.37
CA LEU A 576 7.89 -19.57 -10.53
C LEU A 576 7.78 -19.12 -11.99
N ALA A 577 7.40 -20.00 -12.91
CA ALA A 577 7.36 -19.75 -14.36
C ALA A 577 6.44 -18.60 -14.78
N SER A 578 5.39 -18.35 -14.00
CA SER A 578 4.42 -17.28 -14.30
C SER A 578 4.88 -15.89 -13.88
N LEU A 579 5.97 -15.78 -13.10
CA LEU A 579 6.44 -14.50 -12.58
C LEU A 579 6.84 -13.53 -13.70
N SER A 580 6.41 -12.29 -13.53
CA SER A 580 6.89 -11.12 -14.26
C SER A 580 7.87 -10.30 -13.43
N ILE A 581 7.67 -10.26 -12.11
CA ILE A 581 8.55 -9.54 -11.19
C ILE A 581 8.94 -10.46 -10.03
N LEU A 582 10.25 -10.61 -9.86
CA LEU A 582 10.85 -11.12 -8.62
C LEU A 582 11.65 -9.98 -8.00
N ASN A 583 11.28 -9.54 -6.80
CA ASN A 583 12.03 -8.49 -6.11
C ASN A 583 12.73 -9.07 -4.88
N ILE A 584 14.05 -9.15 -4.95
CA ILE A 584 14.95 -9.68 -3.91
C ILE A 584 15.94 -8.59 -3.47
N SER A 585 15.59 -7.32 -3.68
CA SER A 585 16.38 -6.18 -3.23
C SER A 585 16.54 -6.16 -1.70
N ARG A 586 17.57 -5.47 -1.22
CA ARG A 586 17.84 -5.33 0.23
C ARG A 586 17.98 -6.68 0.94
N ASN A 587 18.77 -7.57 0.36
CA ASN A 587 19.14 -8.85 0.93
C ASN A 587 20.68 -8.98 0.97
N PRO A 588 21.27 -9.87 1.79
CA PRO A 588 22.71 -10.08 1.83
C PRO A 588 23.25 -11.00 0.70
N ILE A 589 22.67 -10.98 -0.51
CA ILE A 589 23.06 -11.89 -1.60
C ILE A 589 24.44 -11.52 -2.12
N GLN A 590 25.36 -12.49 -2.15
CA GLN A 590 26.73 -12.28 -2.66
C GLN A 590 26.97 -12.88 -4.05
N LYS A 591 26.27 -13.96 -4.39
CA LYS A 591 26.49 -14.70 -5.64
C LYS A 591 25.20 -15.25 -6.23
N LEU A 592 25.12 -15.25 -7.55
CA LEU A 592 24.10 -15.98 -8.32
C LEU A 592 24.78 -17.12 -9.10
N GLN A 593 24.44 -18.36 -8.74
CA GLN A 593 25.00 -19.56 -9.36
C GLN A 593 24.23 -19.97 -10.61
N ASN A 594 24.81 -20.86 -11.41
CA ASN A 594 24.13 -21.48 -12.54
C ASN A 594 22.85 -22.18 -12.05
N GLY A 595 21.78 -22.04 -12.82
CA GLY A 595 20.45 -22.60 -12.51
C GLY A 595 19.77 -22.01 -11.27
N ALA A 596 20.34 -20.98 -10.62
CA ALA A 596 19.72 -20.34 -9.44
C ALA A 596 18.34 -19.76 -9.75
N LEU A 597 18.15 -19.27 -10.97
CA LEU A 597 16.94 -18.63 -11.45
C LEU A 597 16.22 -19.49 -12.50
N TYR A 598 16.59 -20.76 -12.59
CA TYR A 598 15.88 -21.74 -13.41
C TYR A 598 14.43 -21.87 -12.95
N GLY A 599 13.53 -21.92 -13.93
CA GLY A 599 12.09 -21.93 -13.73
C GLY A 599 11.43 -20.57 -13.94
N LEU A 600 12.18 -19.46 -14.00
CA LEU A 600 11.62 -18.16 -14.43
C LEU A 600 11.44 -18.10 -15.95
N SER A 601 10.36 -17.46 -16.41
CA SER A 601 10.12 -17.28 -17.85
C SER A 601 11.07 -16.25 -18.47
N LEU A 602 11.65 -16.62 -19.62
CA LEU A 602 12.50 -15.76 -20.47
C LEU A 602 11.69 -14.80 -21.35
N ALA A 603 10.37 -14.70 -21.13
CA ALA A 603 9.51 -13.73 -21.78
C ALA A 603 10.02 -12.30 -21.54
N ARG A 604 9.79 -11.42 -22.51
CA ARG A 604 10.16 -10.01 -22.40
C ARG A 604 9.32 -9.30 -21.33
N GLY A 605 9.88 -8.23 -20.78
CA GLY A 605 9.29 -7.49 -19.67
C GLY A 605 9.57 -8.09 -18.29
N ASN A 606 9.93 -9.38 -18.21
CA ASN A 606 10.24 -10.02 -16.94
C ASN A 606 11.57 -9.53 -16.36
N SER A 607 11.53 -9.13 -15.08
CA SER A 607 12.64 -8.48 -14.40
C SER A 607 12.82 -8.99 -12.97
N ILE A 608 14.08 -9.09 -12.58
CA ILE A 608 14.49 -9.40 -11.21
C ILE A 608 15.11 -8.13 -10.64
N TYR A 609 14.55 -7.61 -9.56
CA TYR A 609 15.10 -6.46 -8.84
C TYR A 609 16.05 -6.95 -7.74
N ILE A 610 17.27 -6.38 -7.73
CA ILE A 610 18.41 -6.84 -6.92
C ILE A 610 19.17 -5.69 -6.25
N TYR A 611 18.65 -4.45 -6.26
CA TYR A 611 19.36 -3.31 -5.69
C TYR A 611 19.62 -3.49 -4.18
N GLU A 612 20.66 -2.84 -3.69
CA GLU A 612 21.07 -2.89 -2.28
C GLU A 612 21.34 -4.32 -1.77
N ASN A 613 21.91 -5.18 -2.64
CA ASN A 613 22.53 -6.45 -2.28
C ASN A 613 24.06 -6.32 -2.16
N GLN A 614 24.77 -7.42 -1.86
CA GLN A 614 26.23 -7.49 -1.77
C GLN A 614 26.83 -8.30 -2.93
N LEU A 615 26.21 -8.23 -4.11
CA LEU A 615 26.55 -9.08 -5.25
C LEU A 615 27.97 -8.82 -5.77
N LYS A 616 28.78 -9.88 -5.81
CA LYS A 616 30.15 -9.89 -6.32
C LYS A 616 30.27 -10.67 -7.63
N GLU A 617 29.49 -11.74 -7.76
CA GLU A 617 29.60 -12.69 -8.87
C GLU A 617 28.24 -13.14 -9.40
N ILE A 618 28.18 -13.31 -10.73
CA ILE A 618 27.09 -13.98 -11.46
C ILE A 618 27.70 -15.06 -12.36
N GLN A 619 27.09 -16.24 -12.45
CA GLN A 619 27.50 -17.27 -13.41
C GLN A 619 26.67 -17.22 -14.70
N GLY A 620 27.27 -17.64 -15.82
CA GLY A 620 26.71 -17.44 -17.16
C GLY A 620 25.42 -18.20 -17.50
N ALA A 621 25.01 -19.19 -16.70
CA ALA A 621 23.83 -20.02 -16.96
C ALA A 621 22.78 -19.93 -15.83
N LEU A 622 22.50 -18.71 -15.35
CA LEU A 622 21.54 -18.48 -14.25
C LEU A 622 20.16 -19.10 -14.48
N PHE A 623 19.68 -19.10 -15.72
CA PHE A 623 18.30 -19.47 -16.08
C PHE A 623 18.19 -20.86 -16.72
N GLU A 624 19.30 -21.59 -16.86
CA GLU A 624 19.33 -22.92 -17.49
C GLU A 624 19.09 -24.05 -16.48
N ASP A 625 18.46 -25.14 -16.93
CA ASP A 625 18.41 -26.41 -16.20
C ASP A 625 19.75 -27.15 -16.37
N ILE A 626 20.74 -26.80 -15.55
CA ILE A 626 22.15 -27.22 -15.69
C ILE A 626 22.50 -28.59 -15.12
#